data_AF-A0A367G9A2-F1
#
_entry.id   AF-A0A367G9A2-F1
#
_cell.length_a   1.000
_cell.length_b   1.000
_cell.length_c   1.000
_cell.angle_alpha   90.00
_cell.angle_beta   90.00
_cell.angle_gamma   90.00
#
_symmetry.space_group_name_H-M   'P 1'
#
loop_
_entity.id
_entity.type
_entity.pdbx_description
1 polymer ?
#
loop_
_entity_poly.entity_id
_entity_poly.type
_entity_poly.pdbx_seq_one_letter_code
_entity_poly.pdbx_strand_id
1 'polypeptide(L)'
;MNLKYKILAVLAAGIALTACGSSGPPASTPASSAVPASSHVAEEGVTEPINLWTWTLDDLDDTQTTTFVSASITSGVQNGKLTAKVFSYDIYKKEDVENLAVGDKITFHEEGAAWNQVVNVAVTSIEKNDEFHLVSINGGMEQPGGLDLKLEDDDTYRTMTFDDYPVYYEMGEKTMPLAEDVVLKDSSADPQAEAVETTGADAVAAAINADPGNWTTYNTTLVVQGGKVLEVRRIWVP
;
A
#
# COMPACT_ATOMS: atom_id res chain seq x y z
N MET A 1 65.01 4.96 -12.12
CA MET A 1 65.84 6.17 -12.18
C MET A 1 65.15 7.19 -13.06
N ASN A 2 65.05 8.43 -12.57
CA ASN A 2 64.32 9.58 -13.12
C ASN A 2 64.63 9.90 -14.59
N LEU A 3 63.62 10.41 -15.34
CA LEU A 3 63.53 11.80 -15.86
C LEU A 3 62.25 11.90 -16.74
N LYS A 4 61.13 12.46 -16.28
CA LYS A 4 60.74 13.88 -16.25
C LYS A 4 61.14 14.72 -17.48
N TYR A 5 60.15 15.19 -18.25
CA TYR A 5 59.73 16.60 -18.46
C TYR A 5 59.01 16.69 -19.83
N LYS A 6 57.69 16.89 -19.84
CA LYS A 6 56.94 18.17 -19.87
C LYS A 6 56.93 18.86 -21.24
N ILE A 7 55.81 19.56 -21.46
CA ILE A 7 55.54 20.70 -22.36
C ILE A 7 54.53 20.29 -23.45
N LEU A 8 53.49 21.04 -23.78
CA LEU A 8 52.75 22.14 -23.16
C LEU A 8 51.52 22.34 -24.07
N ALA A 9 50.40 22.73 -23.49
CA ALA A 9 49.14 23.02 -24.17
C ALA A 9 49.26 24.12 -25.22
N VAL A 10 48.44 24.07 -26.28
CA VAL A 10 47.82 25.27 -26.87
C VAL A 10 46.40 24.93 -27.36
N LEU A 11 45.49 25.77 -26.88
CA LEU A 11 44.09 25.98 -27.17
C LEU A 11 43.93 26.76 -28.49
N ALA A 12 42.91 26.47 -29.31
CA ALA A 12 41.88 27.45 -29.72
C ALA A 12 41.18 27.17 -31.06
N ALA A 13 39.85 27.32 -30.97
CA ALA A 13 38.94 28.01 -31.90
C ALA A 13 38.58 27.40 -33.26
N GLY A 14 37.26 27.36 -33.50
CA GLY A 14 36.72 27.94 -34.73
C GLY A 14 35.74 27.11 -35.56
N ILE A 15 34.50 27.00 -35.06
CA ILE A 15 33.22 27.18 -35.77
C ILE A 15 33.17 26.90 -37.29
N ALA A 16 32.32 25.95 -37.68
CA ALA A 16 31.50 26.06 -38.89
C ALA A 16 30.15 25.36 -38.67
N LEU A 17 29.08 26.15 -38.64
CA LEU A 17 27.69 25.70 -38.82
C LEU A 17 27.42 25.62 -40.32
N THR A 18 27.08 24.43 -40.80
CA THR A 18 26.42 24.24 -42.10
C THR A 18 25.31 23.22 -41.92
N ALA A 19 24.08 23.68 -42.19
CA ALA A 19 22.86 22.90 -42.18
C ALA A 19 22.78 21.97 -43.40
N CYS A 20 22.15 20.81 -43.21
CA CYS A 20 21.01 20.28 -43.98
C CYS A 20 20.97 18.75 -43.82
N GLY A 21 19.85 18.17 -43.41
CA GLY A 21 19.69 16.71 -43.41
C GLY A 21 18.62 16.22 -42.45
N SER A 22 17.42 16.02 -42.98
CA SER A 22 16.30 15.35 -42.36
C SER A 22 16.59 13.89 -41.98
N SER A 23 16.34 13.52 -40.73
CA SER A 23 15.91 12.18 -40.31
C SER A 23 15.34 12.28 -38.90
N GLY A 24 14.10 11.77 -38.72
CA GLY A 24 13.32 11.95 -37.50
C GLY A 24 13.94 11.31 -36.26
N PRO A 25 13.53 11.75 -35.05
CA PRO A 25 13.97 11.11 -33.81
C PRO A 25 13.41 9.67 -33.75
N PRO A 26 14.16 8.69 -33.20
CA PRO A 26 13.58 7.39 -32.92
C PRO A 26 12.47 7.59 -31.88
N ALA A 27 11.24 7.22 -32.27
CA ALA A 27 10.13 7.16 -31.35
C ALA A 27 10.51 6.26 -30.18
N SER A 28 10.64 6.85 -28.99
CA SER A 28 10.77 6.11 -27.76
C SER A 28 9.50 5.29 -27.58
N THR A 29 9.63 3.97 -27.70
CA THR A 29 8.60 3.01 -27.29
C THR A 29 8.20 3.36 -25.85
N PRO A 30 6.91 3.55 -25.52
CA PRO A 30 6.52 3.56 -24.13
C PRO A 30 6.83 2.16 -23.59
N ALA A 31 7.66 2.09 -22.55
CA ALA A 31 7.74 0.89 -21.72
C ALA A 31 6.39 0.75 -21.00
N SER A 32 5.44 0.11 -21.67
CA SER A 32 4.20 -0.33 -21.05
C SER A 32 4.54 -1.52 -20.16
N SER A 33 4.99 -1.23 -18.95
CA SER A 33 4.95 -2.18 -17.85
C SER A 33 3.57 -2.08 -17.21
N ALA A 34 2.55 -2.52 -17.93
CA ALA A 34 1.30 -2.88 -17.30
C ALA A 34 1.56 -4.23 -16.61
N VAL A 35 1.69 -4.20 -15.28
CA VAL A 35 1.55 -5.43 -14.50
C VAL A 35 0.08 -5.85 -14.70
N PRO A 36 -0.19 -7.05 -15.25
CA PRO A 36 -1.55 -7.45 -15.55
C PRO A 36 -2.34 -7.68 -14.26
N ALA A 37 -3.66 -7.63 -14.38
CA ALA A 37 -4.64 -8.17 -13.42
C ALA A 37 -4.10 -9.45 -12.76
N SER A 38 -4.31 -9.58 -11.44
CA SER A 38 -3.68 -10.60 -10.57
C SER A 38 -3.48 -11.93 -11.29
N SER A 39 -2.23 -12.19 -11.69
CA SER A 39 -1.81 -13.42 -12.36
C SER A 39 -1.58 -14.57 -11.38
N HIS A 40 -1.94 -14.36 -10.11
CA HIS A 40 -1.83 -15.39 -9.10
C HIS A 40 -2.78 -16.54 -9.51
N VAL A 41 -2.42 -17.78 -9.21
CA VAL A 41 -3.26 -18.95 -9.46
C VAL A 41 -3.28 -19.72 -8.15
N ALA A 42 -4.46 -19.94 -7.59
CA ALA A 42 -4.59 -20.51 -6.26
C ALA A 42 -3.83 -21.83 -6.17
N GLU A 43 -2.96 -21.97 -5.17
CA GLU A 43 -2.21 -23.20 -4.96
C GLU A 43 -3.11 -24.21 -4.23
N GLU A 44 -3.39 -25.34 -4.89
CA GLU A 44 -4.21 -26.40 -4.29
C GLU A 44 -3.58 -26.89 -2.98
N GLY A 45 -4.37 -26.91 -1.91
CA GLY A 45 -3.91 -27.32 -0.58
C GLY A 45 -3.15 -26.23 0.19
N VAL A 46 -3.22 -24.97 -0.24
CA VAL A 46 -2.67 -23.82 0.48
C VAL A 46 -3.80 -22.91 0.95
N THR A 47 -3.73 -22.50 2.22
CA THR A 47 -4.62 -21.48 2.76
C THR A 47 -4.11 -20.11 2.35
N GLU A 48 -4.87 -19.39 1.53
CA GLU A 48 -4.48 -18.11 0.96
C GLU A 48 -5.42 -16.97 1.39
N PRO A 49 -4.94 -15.72 1.44
CA PRO A 49 -5.79 -14.58 1.74
C PRO A 49 -6.84 -14.40 0.64
N ILE A 50 -8.11 -14.20 1.01
CA ILE A 50 -9.24 -13.98 0.10
C ILE A 50 -8.98 -12.74 -0.77
N ASN A 51 -8.51 -11.66 -0.15
CA ASN A 51 -8.32 -10.37 -0.78
C ASN A 51 -7.06 -10.28 -1.67
N LEU A 52 -6.23 -11.33 -1.68
CA LEU A 52 -5.20 -11.51 -2.70
C LEU A 52 -5.80 -11.76 -4.10
N TRP A 53 -7.07 -12.19 -4.16
CA TRP A 53 -7.76 -12.62 -5.38
C TRP A 53 -8.84 -11.67 -5.85
N THR A 54 -9.47 -10.98 -4.91
CA THR A 54 -10.73 -10.30 -5.13
C THR A 54 -10.58 -8.81 -5.42
N TRP A 55 -9.38 -8.27 -5.28
CA TRP A 55 -9.15 -6.83 -5.37
C TRP A 55 -7.70 -6.47 -5.72
N THR A 56 -7.55 -5.39 -6.48
CA THR A 56 -6.30 -4.79 -6.95
C THR A 56 -6.42 -3.26 -6.88
N LEU A 57 -5.29 -2.55 -6.96
CA LEU A 57 -5.29 -1.07 -6.92
C LEU A 57 -6.15 -0.40 -8.01
N ASP A 58 -6.35 -1.08 -9.15
CA ASP A 58 -7.16 -0.60 -10.27
C ASP A 58 -8.66 -0.58 -9.94
N ASP A 59 -9.12 -1.45 -9.04
CA ASP A 59 -10.54 -1.53 -8.65
C ASP A 59 -11.01 -0.27 -7.90
N LEU A 60 -10.10 0.62 -7.46
CA LEU A 60 -10.48 1.96 -6.96
C LEU A 60 -11.15 2.82 -8.03
N ASP A 61 -10.93 2.52 -9.31
CA ASP A 61 -11.56 3.24 -10.42
C ASP A 61 -12.99 2.74 -10.70
N ASP A 62 -13.45 1.70 -9.99
CA ASP A 62 -14.84 1.22 -10.11
C ASP A 62 -15.82 2.28 -9.59
N THR A 63 -16.74 2.67 -10.46
CA THR A 63 -17.79 3.63 -10.16
C THR A 63 -18.95 3.06 -9.36
N GLN A 64 -19.09 1.73 -9.31
CA GLN A 64 -20.20 1.05 -8.63
C GLN A 64 -19.87 0.64 -7.20
N THR A 65 -18.58 0.56 -6.87
CA THR A 65 -18.11 0.09 -5.56
C THR A 65 -17.49 1.24 -4.79
N THR A 66 -17.92 1.42 -3.53
CA THR A 66 -17.24 2.31 -2.58
C THR A 66 -16.26 1.48 -1.76
N THR A 67 -14.97 1.81 -1.87
CA THR A 67 -13.89 1.07 -1.23
C THR A 67 -13.28 1.89 -0.11
N PHE A 68 -13.02 1.24 1.02
CA PHE A 68 -12.32 1.81 2.17
C PHE A 68 -10.90 1.26 2.16
N VAL A 69 -9.90 2.14 2.15
CA VAL A 69 -8.49 1.72 2.09
C VAL A 69 -7.65 2.43 3.13
N SER A 70 -6.75 1.69 3.79
CA SER A 70 -5.68 2.28 4.59
C SER A 70 -4.67 2.94 3.68
N ALA A 71 -4.16 4.11 4.06
CA ALA A 71 -3.33 4.91 3.16
C ALA A 71 -2.24 5.70 3.90
N SER A 72 -1.16 6.03 3.19
CA SER A 72 -0.17 7.03 3.62
C SER A 72 -0.11 8.14 2.59
N ILE A 73 -0.39 9.38 3.00
CA ILE A 73 -0.43 10.53 2.08
C ILE A 73 0.98 11.06 1.90
N THR A 74 1.56 10.87 0.71
CA THR A 74 3.00 11.09 0.47
C THR A 74 3.35 12.52 0.09
N SER A 75 2.45 13.23 -0.60
CA SER A 75 2.71 14.57 -1.13
C SER A 75 1.60 15.60 -0.91
N GLY A 76 0.67 15.27 0.00
CA GLY A 76 -0.50 16.10 0.31
C GLY A 76 -1.48 16.18 -0.87
N VAL A 77 -2.13 17.33 -1.02
CA VAL A 77 -3.06 17.62 -2.11
C VAL A 77 -2.49 18.70 -3.02
N GLN A 78 -2.30 18.39 -4.30
CA GLN A 78 -1.75 19.28 -5.31
C GLN A 78 -2.68 19.32 -6.53
N ASN A 79 -3.04 20.53 -6.98
CA ASN A 79 -3.95 20.73 -8.12
C ASN A 79 -5.27 19.94 -7.98
N GLY A 80 -5.82 19.90 -6.76
CA GLY A 80 -7.06 19.17 -6.44
C GLY A 80 -6.92 17.64 -6.39
N LYS A 81 -5.70 17.10 -6.44
CA LYS A 81 -5.44 15.66 -6.40
C LYS A 81 -4.60 15.28 -5.18
N LEU A 82 -5.01 14.21 -4.53
CA LEU A 82 -4.31 13.57 -3.42
C LEU A 82 -3.47 12.41 -3.96
N THR A 83 -2.20 12.36 -3.57
CA THR A 83 -1.33 11.20 -3.86
C THR A 83 -1.09 10.44 -2.56
N ALA A 84 -1.39 9.15 -2.58
CA ALA A 84 -1.19 8.27 -1.44
C ALA A 84 -0.71 6.87 -1.85
N LYS A 85 0.10 6.28 -1.00
CA LYS A 85 0.32 4.84 -0.97
C LYS A 85 -0.89 4.17 -0.36
N VAL A 86 -1.39 3.14 -1.02
CA VAL A 86 -2.55 2.36 -0.60
C VAL A 86 -2.07 1.04 0.00
N PHE A 87 -2.67 0.65 1.11
CA PHE A 87 -2.31 -0.55 1.86
C PHE A 87 -3.52 -1.45 2.04
N SER A 88 -3.24 -2.74 2.15
CA SER A 88 -4.18 -3.80 2.49
C SER A 88 -3.53 -4.72 3.52
N TYR A 89 -4.27 -5.67 4.06
CA TYR A 89 -3.80 -6.70 4.99
C TYR A 89 -4.47 -8.02 4.66
N ASP A 90 -3.86 -9.14 5.00
CA ASP A 90 -4.40 -10.45 4.61
C ASP A 90 -5.66 -10.80 5.40
N ILE A 91 -6.66 -11.31 4.68
CA ILE A 91 -7.93 -11.76 5.24
C ILE A 91 -8.18 -13.20 4.81
N TYR A 92 -8.48 -14.08 5.76
CA TYR A 92 -8.76 -15.49 5.53
C TYR A 92 -10.18 -15.83 5.95
N LYS A 93 -10.76 -16.85 5.33
CA LYS A 93 -12.03 -17.38 5.81
C LYS A 93 -11.80 -18.06 7.15
N LYS A 94 -12.76 -17.89 8.06
CA LYS A 94 -12.77 -18.61 9.33
C LYS A 94 -12.64 -20.12 9.17
N GLU A 95 -13.38 -20.70 8.25
CA GLU A 95 -13.34 -22.15 8.01
C GLU A 95 -11.96 -22.65 7.57
N ASP A 96 -11.21 -21.87 6.78
CA ASP A 96 -9.89 -22.27 6.28
C ASP A 96 -8.87 -22.25 7.43
N VAL A 97 -8.90 -21.20 8.26
CA VAL A 97 -8.01 -21.06 9.42
C VAL A 97 -8.35 -22.08 10.52
N GLU A 98 -9.63 -22.30 10.80
CA GLU A 98 -10.04 -23.23 11.86
C GLU A 98 -9.73 -24.69 11.55
N ASN A 99 -9.74 -25.06 10.25
CA ASN A 99 -9.41 -26.40 9.76
C ASN A 99 -7.92 -26.60 9.45
N LEU A 100 -7.11 -25.54 9.53
CA LEU A 100 -5.67 -25.61 9.29
C LEU A 100 -5.00 -26.60 10.25
N ALA A 101 -4.12 -27.45 9.74
CA ALA A 101 -3.42 -28.48 10.48
C ALA A 101 -1.91 -28.38 10.32
N VAL A 102 -1.17 -28.97 11.27
CA VAL A 102 0.28 -29.13 11.15
C VAL A 102 0.61 -29.97 9.92
N GLY A 103 1.49 -29.46 9.07
CA GLY A 103 1.84 -30.02 7.77
C GLY A 103 1.20 -29.30 6.58
N ASP A 104 0.12 -28.53 6.80
CA ASP A 104 -0.49 -27.70 5.76
C ASP A 104 0.41 -26.51 5.42
N LYS A 105 0.02 -25.74 4.41
CA LYS A 105 0.67 -24.48 4.05
C LYS A 105 -0.27 -23.30 4.18
N ILE A 106 0.29 -22.16 4.56
CA ILE A 106 -0.39 -20.88 4.56
C ILE A 106 0.45 -19.83 3.85
N THR A 107 -0.23 -18.98 3.08
CA THR A 107 0.33 -17.84 2.35
C THR A 107 0.00 -16.56 3.08
N PHE A 108 0.96 -15.65 3.24
CA PHE A 108 0.73 -14.33 3.82
C PHE A 108 1.78 -13.31 3.34
N HIS A 109 1.56 -12.03 3.63
CA HIS A 109 2.51 -10.94 3.43
C HIS A 109 3.22 -10.59 4.74
N GLU A 110 4.54 -10.42 4.67
CA GLU A 110 5.29 -9.81 5.77
C GLU A 110 5.01 -8.30 5.84
N GLU A 111 5.22 -7.68 7.00
CA GLU A 111 4.97 -6.25 7.20
C GLU A 111 5.78 -5.40 6.19
N GLY A 112 5.09 -4.52 5.47
CA GLY A 112 5.70 -3.64 4.48
C GLY A 112 6.09 -4.32 3.17
N ALA A 113 5.71 -5.58 2.96
CA ALA A 113 5.86 -6.25 1.67
C ALA A 113 5.07 -5.53 0.57
N ALA A 114 5.48 -5.70 -0.68
CA ALA A 114 4.64 -5.30 -1.81
C ALA A 114 3.53 -6.35 -2.03
N TRP A 115 2.41 -5.93 -2.62
CA TRP A 115 1.23 -6.77 -2.92
C TRP A 115 1.54 -8.10 -3.63
N ASN A 116 2.60 -8.15 -4.44
CA ASN A 116 2.96 -9.34 -5.19
C ASN A 116 4.08 -10.16 -4.50
N GLN A 117 4.41 -9.83 -3.26
CA GLN A 117 5.46 -10.45 -2.46
C GLN A 117 4.84 -11.17 -1.27
N VAL A 118 4.33 -12.37 -1.55
CA VAL A 118 3.84 -13.28 -0.53
C VAL A 118 4.91 -14.30 -0.11
N VAL A 119 4.79 -14.80 1.11
CA VAL A 119 5.54 -15.93 1.64
C VAL A 119 4.61 -17.12 1.83
N ASN A 120 5.11 -18.32 1.51
CA ASN A 120 4.41 -19.58 1.73
C ASN A 120 5.16 -20.36 2.80
N VAL A 121 4.51 -20.65 3.92
CA VAL A 121 5.12 -21.37 5.04
C VAL A 121 4.39 -22.66 5.32
N ALA A 122 5.15 -23.70 5.70
CA ALA A 122 4.56 -24.91 6.26
C ALA A 122 4.16 -24.65 7.71
N VAL A 123 3.00 -25.15 8.10
CA VAL A 123 2.49 -25.06 9.46
C VAL A 123 3.16 -26.13 10.32
N THR A 124 3.87 -25.69 11.35
CA THR A 124 4.65 -26.50 12.30
C THR A 124 4.07 -26.49 13.70
N SER A 125 3.37 -25.41 14.07
CA SER A 125 2.58 -25.30 15.30
C SER A 125 1.37 -24.41 15.06
N ILE A 126 0.31 -24.68 15.83
CA ILE A 126 -0.93 -23.89 15.89
C ILE A 126 -1.29 -23.76 17.36
N GLU A 127 -1.43 -22.52 17.84
CA GLU A 127 -1.89 -22.21 19.20
C GLU A 127 -3.17 -21.39 19.09
N LYS A 128 -4.26 -21.89 19.67
CA LYS A 128 -5.56 -21.19 19.66
C LYS A 128 -5.82 -20.57 21.02
N ASN A 129 -6.24 -19.32 21.01
CA ASN A 129 -6.63 -18.57 22.18
C ASN A 129 -8.06 -18.05 22.01
N ASP A 130 -9.02 -18.84 22.48
CA ASP A 130 -10.45 -18.54 22.33
C ASP A 130 -10.89 -17.30 23.12
N GLU A 131 -10.19 -16.95 24.21
CA GLU A 131 -10.51 -15.78 25.05
C GLU A 131 -10.27 -14.46 24.30
N PHE A 132 -9.19 -14.41 23.51
CA PHE A 132 -8.82 -13.23 22.73
C PHE A 132 -9.15 -13.38 21.24
N HIS A 133 -9.77 -14.50 20.86
CA HIS A 133 -10.08 -14.87 19.48
C HIS A 133 -8.86 -14.84 18.55
N LEU A 134 -7.74 -15.37 19.03
CA LEU A 134 -6.46 -15.40 18.32
C LEU A 134 -6.06 -16.83 17.92
N VAL A 135 -5.40 -16.94 16.77
CA VAL A 135 -4.71 -18.16 16.33
C VAL A 135 -3.28 -17.79 15.96
N SER A 136 -2.31 -18.33 16.69
CA SER A 136 -0.89 -18.16 16.41
C SER A 136 -0.37 -19.34 15.59
N ILE A 137 0.23 -19.04 14.45
CA ILE A 137 0.85 -20.02 13.55
C ILE A 137 2.37 -19.94 13.70
N ASN A 138 3.03 -21.09 13.83
CA ASN A 138 4.49 -21.20 13.94
C ASN A 138 5.12 -20.35 15.06
N GLY A 139 4.40 -20.17 16.17
CA GLY A 139 4.86 -19.36 17.31
C GLY A 139 4.56 -17.87 17.20
N GLY A 140 3.70 -17.47 16.26
CA GLY A 140 3.21 -16.09 16.14
C GLY A 140 4.13 -15.18 15.30
N MET A 141 3.72 -13.93 15.13
CA MET A 141 4.38 -12.98 14.23
C MET A 141 5.80 -12.56 14.66
N GLU A 142 6.20 -12.84 15.91
CA GLU A 142 7.57 -12.61 16.39
C GLU A 142 8.57 -13.65 15.87
N GLN A 143 8.09 -14.78 15.34
CA GLN A 143 8.93 -15.86 14.82
C GLN A 143 9.11 -15.74 13.30
N PRO A 144 10.30 -16.02 12.77
CA PRO A 144 10.50 -16.11 11.33
C PRO A 144 9.54 -17.13 10.68
N GLY A 145 8.67 -16.67 9.78
CA GLY A 145 7.66 -17.52 9.14
C GLY A 145 6.47 -17.89 10.03
N GLY A 146 6.28 -17.19 11.14
CA GLY A 146 5.06 -17.22 11.95
C GLY A 146 4.19 -15.98 11.75
N LEU A 147 2.94 -16.10 12.18
CA LEU A 147 1.96 -15.02 12.11
C LEU A 147 0.88 -15.21 13.17
N ASP A 148 0.30 -14.11 13.62
CA ASP A 148 -0.87 -14.08 14.49
C ASP A 148 -2.11 -13.67 13.69
N LEU A 149 -3.18 -14.44 13.86
CA LEU A 149 -4.46 -14.26 13.19
C LEU A 149 -5.52 -13.88 14.21
N LYS A 150 -6.22 -12.78 13.97
CA LYS A 150 -7.34 -12.31 14.81
C LYS A 150 -8.66 -12.52 14.11
N LEU A 151 -9.61 -13.16 14.78
CA LEU A 151 -10.98 -13.28 14.30
C LEU A 151 -11.70 -11.94 14.45
N GLU A 152 -12.29 -11.48 13.37
CA GLU A 152 -13.09 -10.27 13.29
C GLU A 152 -14.59 -10.60 13.38
N ASP A 153 -15.41 -9.58 13.63
CA ASP A 153 -16.86 -9.71 13.82
C ASP A 153 -17.60 -10.23 12.56
N ASP A 154 -16.97 -10.16 11.39
CA ASP A 154 -17.50 -10.62 10.11
C ASP A 154 -17.17 -12.08 9.76
N ASP A 155 -16.73 -12.87 10.75
CA ASP A 155 -16.29 -14.26 10.59
C ASP A 155 -15.11 -14.42 9.60
N THR A 156 -14.20 -13.44 9.59
CA THR A 156 -12.90 -13.55 8.91
C THR A 156 -11.74 -13.47 9.88
N TYR A 157 -10.61 -14.06 9.53
CA TYR A 157 -9.35 -13.83 10.24
C TYR A 157 -8.51 -12.82 9.48
N ARG A 158 -7.86 -11.91 10.19
CA ARG A 158 -6.81 -11.07 9.60
C ARG A 158 -5.45 -11.28 10.25
N THR A 159 -4.38 -10.97 9.53
CA THR A 159 -3.05 -10.83 10.13
C THR A 159 -3.00 -9.66 11.12
N MET A 160 -2.19 -9.80 12.16
CA MET A 160 -2.09 -8.83 13.24
C MET A 160 -0.64 -8.58 13.68
N THR A 161 -0.32 -7.33 14.00
CA THR A 161 0.93 -6.90 14.62
C THR A 161 0.88 -7.07 16.15
N PHE A 162 2.00 -6.85 16.84
CA PHE A 162 2.04 -6.94 18.32
C PHE A 162 1.10 -5.93 19.00
N ASP A 163 0.89 -4.78 18.36
CA ASP A 163 0.05 -3.68 18.85
C ASP A 163 -1.39 -3.77 18.32
N ASP A 164 -1.86 -4.98 17.98
CA ASP A 164 -3.18 -5.30 17.46
C ASP A 164 -3.58 -4.67 16.11
N TYR A 165 -2.68 -3.95 15.44
CA TYR A 165 -2.93 -3.42 14.09
C TYR A 165 -2.89 -4.53 13.03
N PRO A 166 -3.51 -4.34 11.86
CA PRO A 166 -3.28 -5.25 10.74
C PRO A 166 -1.82 -5.22 10.28
N VAL A 167 -1.30 -6.37 9.81
CA VAL A 167 -0.02 -6.41 9.11
C VAL A 167 -0.25 -5.88 7.69
N TYR A 168 0.14 -4.63 7.46
CA TYR A 168 -0.09 -3.96 6.19
C TYR A 168 0.96 -4.32 5.13
N TYR A 169 0.50 -4.57 3.91
CA TYR A 169 1.30 -4.65 2.69
C TYR A 169 0.90 -3.56 1.69
N GLU A 170 1.86 -3.10 0.88
CA GLU A 170 1.67 -2.00 -0.07
C GLU A 170 1.03 -2.50 -1.37
N MET A 171 -0.18 -2.00 -1.68
CA MET A 171 -0.85 -2.23 -2.97
C MET A 171 -0.21 -1.42 -4.10
N GLY A 172 0.32 -0.24 -3.76
CA GLY A 172 0.99 0.70 -4.66
C GLY A 172 0.60 2.16 -4.38
N GLU A 173 1.12 3.09 -5.19
CA GLU A 173 0.81 4.52 -5.08
C GLU A 173 -0.23 4.94 -6.14
N LYS A 174 -1.24 5.70 -5.71
CA LYS A 174 -2.27 6.25 -6.60
C LYS A 174 -2.47 7.74 -6.37
N THR A 175 -2.67 8.46 -7.47
CA THR A 175 -3.05 9.89 -7.44
C THR A 175 -4.50 10.04 -7.87
N MET A 176 -5.33 10.53 -6.96
CA MET A 176 -6.80 10.58 -7.11
C MET A 176 -7.30 12.02 -6.91
N PRO A 177 -8.19 12.54 -7.76
CA PRO A 177 -8.88 13.81 -7.47
C PRO A 177 -9.74 13.70 -6.20
N LEU A 178 -9.85 14.81 -5.47
CA LEU A 178 -10.85 14.95 -4.43
C LEU A 178 -12.24 15.15 -5.07
N ALA A 179 -13.28 14.56 -4.48
CA ALA A 179 -14.65 14.92 -4.79
C ALA A 179 -14.93 16.38 -4.39
N GLU A 180 -15.90 17.02 -5.04
CA GLU A 180 -16.27 18.42 -4.73
C GLU A 180 -16.77 18.55 -3.28
N ASP A 181 -17.56 17.57 -2.84
CA ASP A 181 -18.18 17.43 -1.53
C ASP A 181 -17.37 16.52 -0.58
N VAL A 182 -16.08 16.33 -0.85
CA VAL A 182 -15.20 15.51 0.00
C VAL A 182 -15.28 15.96 1.46
N VAL A 183 -15.25 14.99 2.38
CA VAL A 183 -15.23 15.25 3.83
C VAL A 183 -13.94 14.71 4.42
N LEU A 184 -13.27 15.50 5.26
CA LEU A 184 -12.25 15.02 6.19
C LEU A 184 -12.89 14.89 7.57
N LYS A 185 -12.76 13.73 8.20
CA LYS A 185 -13.11 13.48 9.59
C LYS A 185 -11.82 13.23 10.39
N ASP A 186 -11.43 14.21 11.20
CA ASP A 186 -10.18 14.14 11.97
C ASP A 186 -10.46 14.00 13.47
N SER A 187 -10.15 12.84 14.02
CA SER A 187 -10.22 12.51 15.45
C SER A 187 -8.83 12.27 16.05
N SER A 188 -7.77 12.73 15.38
CA SER A 188 -6.38 12.40 15.74
C SER A 188 -5.79 13.19 16.91
N ALA A 189 -6.57 14.08 17.53
CA ALA A 189 -6.08 14.89 18.64
C ALA A 189 -5.92 14.11 19.96
N ASP A 190 -6.77 13.10 20.20
CA ASP A 190 -6.82 12.30 21.43
C ASP A 190 -7.61 11.00 21.17
N PRO A 191 -7.33 9.87 21.87
CA PRO A 191 -8.09 8.62 21.71
C PRO A 191 -9.61 8.73 21.96
N GLN A 192 -10.08 9.78 22.63
CA GLN A 192 -11.51 10.04 22.90
C GLN A 192 -12.02 11.30 22.18
N ALA A 193 -11.24 11.87 21.26
CA ALA A 193 -11.66 13.05 20.51
C ALA A 193 -12.80 12.72 19.55
N GLU A 194 -13.86 13.52 19.60
CA GLU A 194 -14.87 13.56 18.54
C GLU A 194 -14.22 14.04 17.23
N ALA A 195 -14.67 13.47 16.11
CA ALA A 195 -14.13 13.84 14.81
C ALA A 195 -14.51 15.29 14.45
N VAL A 196 -13.50 16.09 14.13
CA VAL A 196 -13.68 17.41 13.52
C VAL A 196 -13.91 17.21 12.03
N GLU A 197 -15.08 17.59 11.54
CA GLU A 197 -15.43 17.49 10.12
C GLU A 197 -15.02 18.75 9.35
N THR A 198 -14.34 18.56 8.22
CA THR A 198 -14.05 19.59 7.23
C THR A 198 -14.64 19.17 5.89
N THR A 199 -15.46 20.02 5.27
CA THR A 199 -16.14 19.68 4.01
C THR A 199 -15.68 20.58 2.86
N GLY A 200 -15.54 20.01 1.68
CA GLY A 200 -15.22 20.69 0.44
C GLY A 200 -13.75 20.57 0.07
N ALA A 201 -13.48 20.37 -1.23
CA ALA A 201 -12.16 20.05 -1.76
C ALA A 201 -11.05 21.02 -1.30
N ASP A 202 -11.29 22.33 -1.36
CA ASP A 202 -10.27 23.33 -0.99
C ASP A 202 -9.96 23.31 0.51
N ALA A 203 -10.98 23.16 1.35
CA ALA A 203 -10.82 23.13 2.81
C ALA A 203 -10.13 21.84 3.27
N VAL A 204 -10.53 20.70 2.69
CA VAL A 204 -9.90 19.39 2.95
C VAL A 204 -8.44 19.41 2.48
N ALA A 205 -8.17 19.95 1.29
CA ALA A 205 -6.80 20.09 0.79
C ALA A 205 -5.94 20.95 1.72
N ALA A 206 -6.47 22.07 2.22
CA ALA A 206 -5.76 22.94 3.15
C ALA A 206 -5.47 22.22 4.48
N ALA A 207 -6.43 21.45 5.02
CA ALA A 207 -6.26 20.70 6.26
C ALA A 207 -5.18 19.60 6.11
N ILE A 208 -5.21 18.82 5.03
CA ILE A 208 -4.21 17.79 4.75
C ILE A 208 -2.81 18.39 4.62
N ASN A 209 -2.69 19.48 3.87
CA ASN A 209 -1.41 20.15 3.61
C ASN A 209 -0.87 20.92 4.81
N ALA A 210 -1.69 21.20 5.83
CA ALA A 210 -1.25 21.87 7.05
C ALA A 210 -0.42 20.95 7.96
N ASP A 211 -0.53 19.64 7.79
CA ASP A 211 0.15 18.65 8.64
C ASP A 211 0.89 17.57 7.81
N PRO A 212 1.86 17.97 6.96
CA PRO A 212 2.56 17.04 6.09
C PRO A 212 3.39 16.05 6.91
N GLY A 213 3.28 14.76 6.57
CA GLY A 213 4.04 13.68 7.23
C GLY A 213 3.32 13.00 8.38
N ASN A 214 2.16 13.50 8.82
CA ASN A 214 1.36 12.87 9.88
C ASN A 214 0.16 12.05 9.35
N TRP A 215 0.16 11.71 8.07
CA TRP A 215 -0.83 10.87 7.41
C TRP A 215 -0.21 9.51 7.08
N THR A 216 -0.41 8.53 7.96
CA THR A 216 0.23 7.21 7.90
C THR A 216 -0.81 6.10 7.71
N THR A 217 -0.36 4.92 7.27
CA THR A 217 -1.25 3.75 7.08
C THR A 217 -1.99 3.33 8.35
N TYR A 218 -1.43 3.65 9.52
CA TYR A 218 -2.01 3.31 10.81
C TYR A 218 -3.12 4.26 11.23
N ASN A 219 -3.10 5.50 10.72
CA ASN A 219 -4.03 6.54 11.17
C ASN A 219 -4.96 7.06 10.07
N THR A 220 -4.72 6.74 8.80
CA THR A 220 -5.42 7.34 7.67
C THR A 220 -6.20 6.29 6.87
N THR A 221 -7.49 6.52 6.70
CA THR A 221 -8.36 5.76 5.80
C THR A 221 -8.94 6.67 4.72
N LEU A 222 -8.93 6.22 3.47
CA LEU A 222 -9.60 6.88 2.36
C LEU A 222 -10.86 6.10 1.98
N VAL A 223 -11.95 6.83 1.71
CA VAL A 223 -13.16 6.30 1.07
C VAL A 223 -13.14 6.72 -0.38
N VAL A 224 -13.12 5.75 -1.29
CA VAL A 224 -12.89 5.98 -2.72
C VAL A 224 -14.00 5.34 -3.54
N GLN A 225 -14.43 6.02 -4.59
CA GLN A 225 -15.32 5.49 -5.62
C GLN A 225 -15.03 6.16 -6.96
N GLY A 226 -14.98 5.37 -8.04
CA GLY A 226 -14.77 5.89 -9.39
C GLY A 226 -13.46 6.66 -9.54
N GLY A 227 -12.42 6.27 -8.80
CA GLY A 227 -11.10 6.91 -8.79
C GLY A 227 -11.05 8.25 -8.05
N LYS A 228 -12.10 8.60 -7.28
CA LYS A 228 -12.20 9.85 -6.52
C LYS A 228 -12.23 9.61 -5.03
N VAL A 229 -11.55 10.47 -4.27
CA VAL A 229 -11.62 10.46 -2.81
C VAL A 229 -12.90 11.17 -2.37
N LEU A 230 -13.80 10.43 -1.72
CA LEU A 230 -15.06 10.93 -1.17
C LEU A 230 -14.91 11.36 0.29
N GLU A 231 -14.08 10.65 1.04
CA GLU A 231 -13.85 10.94 2.46
C GLU A 231 -12.42 10.58 2.85
N VAL A 232 -11.84 11.37 3.75
CA VAL A 232 -10.58 11.09 4.43
C VAL A 232 -10.89 10.96 5.91
N ARG A 233 -10.44 9.89 6.55
CA ARG A 233 -10.54 9.72 8.00
C ARG A 233 -9.14 9.73 8.57
N ARG A 234 -8.95 10.49 9.63
CA ARG A 234 -7.76 10.43 10.47
C ARG A 234 -8.15 10.08 11.89
N ILE A 235 -7.52 9.05 12.42
CA ILE A 235 -7.71 8.61 13.81
C ILE A 235 -6.46 8.89 14.64
N TRP A 236 -6.62 8.86 15.96
CA TRP A 236 -5.48 8.91 16.86
C TRP A 236 -4.74 7.58 16.84
N VAL A 237 -3.41 7.65 16.80
CA VAL A 237 -2.49 6.52 16.96
C VAL A 237 -1.43 6.95 17.99
N PRO A 238 -1.06 6.09 18.96
CA PRO A 238 -0.09 6.42 20.01
C PRO A 238 1.29 6.87 19.53
#